data_AF-A0A6L9J1J8-F1
#
_entry.id   AF-A0A6L9J1J8-F1
#
_cell.length_a   1.000
_cell.length_b   1.000
_cell.length_c   1.000
_cell.angle_alpha   90.00
_cell.angle_beta   90.00
_cell.angle_gamma   90.00
#
_symmetry.space_group_name_H-M   'P 1'
#
loop_
_entity.id
_entity.type
_entity.pdbx_description
1 polymer ?
#
loop_
_entity_poly.entity_id
_entity_poly.type
_entity_poly.pdbx_seq_one_letter_code
_entity_poly.pdbx_strand_id
1 'polypeptide(L)'
;HILHRMGDIDVSRLDLRQAMRTYEQIRKLDADDDRARLSLVDLNYRLNDPISAIRELDGLLRVYARQHRADRIIQVLEEQVTRYPKDMALRSRLAAVYRQTNNVSRAVEQLDALAELQLDSGLHNDAQVTIRQIVALNPPQVDDYKRLLRQLSG
;
A
#
# COMPACT_ATOMS: atom_id res chain seq x y z
N HIS A 1 -25.00 -8.27 7.04
CA HIS A 1 -25.82 -7.88 5.87
C HIS A 1 -26.48 -6.50 5.98
N ILE A 2 -27.09 -6.09 7.11
CA ILE A 2 -27.73 -4.75 7.22
C ILE A 2 -26.70 -3.62 7.35
N LEU A 3 -25.71 -3.76 8.25
CA LEU A 3 -24.70 -2.71 8.48
C LEU A 3 -23.88 -2.40 7.22
N HIS A 4 -23.48 -3.42 6.44
CA HIS A 4 -22.81 -3.20 5.15
C HIS A 4 -23.67 -2.36 4.19
N ARG A 5 -24.96 -2.68 4.06
CA ARG A 5 -25.87 -1.90 3.20
C ARG A 5 -26.02 -0.46 3.70
N MET A 6 -26.09 -0.26 5.01
CA MET A 6 -26.12 1.09 5.59
C MET A 6 -24.86 1.87 5.23
N GLY A 7 -23.67 1.27 5.43
CA GLY A 7 -22.40 1.87 5.06
C GLY A 7 -22.32 2.20 3.56
N ASP A 8 -22.77 1.30 2.69
CA ASP A 8 -22.79 1.51 1.24
C ASP A 8 -23.73 2.68 0.85
N ILE A 9 -24.89 2.80 1.51
CA ILE A 9 -25.84 3.91 1.30
C ILE A 9 -25.22 5.23 1.75
N ASP A 10 -24.59 5.26 2.92
CA ASP A 10 -23.93 6.46 3.45
C ASP A 10 -22.79 6.91 2.52
N VAL A 11 -21.99 5.97 2.01
CA VAL A 11 -20.97 6.22 0.97
C VAL A 11 -21.59 6.85 -0.28
N SER A 12 -22.71 6.29 -0.75
CA SER A 12 -23.40 6.76 -1.96
C SER A 12 -23.98 8.16 -1.79
N ARG A 13 -24.35 8.53 -0.56
CA ARG A 13 -24.83 9.87 -0.17
C ARG A 13 -23.70 10.86 0.16
N LEU A 14 -22.45 10.43 0.04
CA LEU A 14 -21.25 11.18 0.44
C LEU A 14 -21.20 11.52 1.94
N ASP A 15 -21.95 10.81 2.78
CA ASP A 15 -21.84 10.92 4.24
C ASP A 15 -20.70 10.03 4.76
N LEU A 16 -19.47 10.42 4.42
CA LEU A 16 -18.27 9.61 4.65
C LEU A 16 -17.99 9.38 6.13
N ARG A 17 -18.36 10.34 6.99
CA ARG A 17 -18.17 10.20 8.44
C ARG A 17 -19.14 9.20 9.03
N GLN A 18 -20.39 9.20 8.58
CA GLN A 18 -21.36 8.21 9.03
C GLN A 18 -21.03 6.81 8.50
N ALA A 19 -20.63 6.71 7.22
CA ALA A 19 -20.13 5.47 6.64
C ALA A 19 -18.94 4.92 7.46
N MET A 20 -17.97 5.76 7.83
CA MET A 20 -16.82 5.37 8.65
C MET A 20 -17.26 4.73 9.96
N ARG A 21 -18.16 5.38 10.71
CA ARG A 21 -18.68 4.85 11.99
C ARG A 21 -19.34 3.48 11.80
N THR A 22 -20.10 3.32 10.72
CA THR A 22 -20.76 2.06 10.39
C THR A 22 -19.75 0.94 10.14
N TYR A 23 -18.73 1.17 9.32
CA TYR A 23 -17.70 0.14 9.06
C TYR A 23 -16.76 -0.09 10.25
N GLU A 24 -16.50 0.92 11.09
CA GLU A 24 -15.78 0.75 12.35
C GLU A 24 -16.55 -0.16 13.31
N GLN A 25 -17.88 0.00 13.36
CA GLN A 25 -18.75 -0.88 14.15
C GLN A 25 -18.70 -2.32 13.61
N ILE A 26 -18.74 -2.51 12.30
CA ILE A 26 -18.60 -3.85 11.71
C ILE A 26 -17.25 -4.46 12.10
N ARG A 27 -16.14 -3.73 11.92
CA ARG A 27 -14.80 -4.19 12.29
C ARG A 27 -14.66 -4.53 13.78
N LYS A 28 -15.40 -3.82 14.65
CA LYS A 28 -15.42 -4.11 16.10
C LYS A 28 -16.17 -5.41 16.41
N LEU A 29 -17.22 -5.73 15.65
CA LEU A 29 -18.01 -6.95 15.80
C LEU A 29 -17.29 -8.15 15.17
N ASP A 30 -16.66 -7.95 14.03
CA ASP A 30 -15.86 -8.95 13.31
C ASP A 30 -14.56 -8.30 12.81
N ALA A 31 -13.48 -8.62 13.51
CA ALA A 31 -12.16 -8.10 13.18
C ALA A 31 -11.61 -8.70 11.87
N ASP A 32 -12.20 -9.74 11.30
CA ASP A 32 -11.72 -10.41 10.10
C ASP A 32 -12.61 -10.11 8.88
N ASP A 33 -13.64 -9.26 9.01
CA ASP A 33 -14.49 -8.77 7.91
C ASP A 33 -13.67 -7.91 6.92
N ASP A 34 -13.17 -8.57 5.87
CA ASP A 34 -12.29 -7.98 4.87
C ASP A 34 -12.95 -6.82 4.11
N ARG A 35 -14.26 -6.93 3.83
CA ARG A 35 -15.04 -5.89 3.17
C ARG A 35 -15.12 -4.63 4.02
N ALA A 36 -15.34 -4.75 5.33
CA ALA A 36 -15.42 -3.60 6.22
C ALA A 36 -14.06 -2.90 6.33
N ARG A 37 -12.98 -3.67 6.48
CA ARG A 37 -11.62 -3.12 6.51
C ARG A 37 -11.25 -2.42 5.21
N LEU A 38 -11.56 -3.01 4.05
CA LEU A 38 -11.29 -2.38 2.75
C LEU A 38 -12.08 -1.07 2.59
N SER A 39 -13.33 -1.05 3.04
CA SER A 39 -14.15 0.17 3.03
C SER A 39 -13.56 1.26 3.92
N LEU A 40 -13.00 0.89 5.09
CA LEU A 40 -12.30 1.83 5.98
C LEU A 40 -10.99 2.36 5.38
N VAL A 41 -10.23 1.54 4.64
CA VAL A 41 -9.04 2.02 3.88
C VAL A 41 -9.47 3.12 2.89
N ASP A 42 -10.46 2.81 2.05
CA ASP A 42 -10.96 3.75 1.03
C ASP A 42 -11.54 5.03 1.65
N LEU A 43 -12.29 4.91 2.75
CA LEU A 43 -12.87 6.06 3.45
C LEU A 43 -11.81 6.96 4.08
N ASN A 44 -10.77 6.38 4.70
CA ASN A 44 -9.68 7.16 5.28
C ASN A 44 -8.93 7.98 4.21
N TYR A 45 -8.64 7.39 3.06
CA TYR A 45 -8.05 8.15 1.95
C TYR A 45 -8.97 9.25 1.44
N ARG A 46 -10.27 8.98 1.26
CA ARG A 46 -11.26 9.99 0.81
C ARG A 46 -11.44 11.14 1.82
N LEU A 47 -11.15 10.89 3.09
CA LEU A 47 -11.17 11.87 4.17
C LEU A 47 -9.81 12.54 4.41
N ASN A 48 -8.84 12.31 3.51
CA ASN A 48 -7.49 12.88 3.57
C ASN A 48 -6.70 12.47 4.83
N ASP A 49 -6.91 11.25 5.32
CA ASP A 49 -6.14 10.63 6.40
C ASP A 49 -5.40 9.37 5.91
N PRO A 50 -4.32 9.53 5.09
CA PRO A 50 -3.56 8.41 4.57
C PRO A 50 -2.87 7.60 5.69
N ILE A 51 -2.57 8.21 6.84
CA ILE A 51 -1.94 7.52 7.98
C ILE A 51 -2.88 6.46 8.54
N SER A 52 -4.15 6.81 8.76
CA SER A 52 -5.16 5.85 9.22
C SER A 52 -5.50 4.84 8.13
N ALA A 53 -5.52 5.24 6.85
CA ALA A 53 -5.73 4.34 5.73
C ALA A 53 -4.67 3.22 5.68
N ILE A 54 -3.38 3.59 5.78
CA ILE A 54 -2.27 2.65 5.79
C ILE A 54 -2.32 1.72 7.02
N ARG A 55 -2.66 2.25 8.20
CA ARG A 55 -2.81 1.44 9.42
C ARG A 55 -3.91 0.40 9.26
N GLU A 56 -5.03 0.78 8.65
CA GLU A 56 -6.13 -0.15 8.40
C GLU A 56 -5.78 -1.17 7.33
N LEU A 57 -5.09 -0.75 6.28
CA LEU A 57 -4.60 -1.62 5.22
C LEU A 57 -3.67 -2.68 5.79
N ASP A 58 -2.73 -2.32 6.66
CA ASP A 58 -1.87 -3.29 7.35
C ASP A 58 -2.67 -4.32 8.16
N GLY A 59 -3.78 -3.88 8.77
CA GLY A 59 -4.74 -4.77 9.42
C GLY A 59 -5.34 -5.77 8.45
N LEU A 60 -5.86 -5.30 7.32
CA LEU A 60 -6.43 -6.12 6.26
C LEU A 60 -5.40 -7.11 5.67
N LEU A 61 -4.19 -6.66 5.38
CA LEU A 61 -3.14 -7.52 4.84
C LEU A 61 -2.77 -8.66 5.82
N ARG A 62 -2.77 -8.39 7.14
CA ARG A 62 -2.58 -9.44 8.15
C ARG A 62 -3.73 -10.46 8.17
N VAL A 63 -4.97 -10.03 7.96
CA VAL A 63 -6.12 -10.95 7.83
C VAL A 63 -5.91 -11.88 6.62
N TYR A 64 -5.57 -11.32 5.45
CA TYR A 64 -5.29 -12.12 4.26
C TYR A 64 -4.10 -13.06 4.44
N ALA A 65 -3.02 -12.60 5.08
CA ALA A 65 -1.84 -13.41 5.34
C ALA A 65 -2.16 -14.63 6.23
N ARG A 66 -2.92 -14.43 7.33
CA ARG A 66 -3.37 -15.54 8.21
C ARG A 66 -4.24 -16.57 7.47
N GLN A 67 -4.94 -16.13 6.44
CA GLN A 67 -5.82 -16.97 5.62
C GLN A 67 -5.10 -17.53 4.37
N HIS A 68 -3.78 -17.34 4.27
CA HIS A 68 -2.97 -17.76 3.12
C HIS A 68 -3.45 -17.19 1.77
N ARG A 69 -4.11 -16.02 1.78
CA ARG A 69 -4.64 -15.34 0.58
C ARG A 69 -3.62 -14.34 0.01
N ALA A 70 -2.44 -14.83 -0.40
CA ALA A 70 -1.37 -13.98 -0.95
C ALA A 70 -1.82 -13.20 -2.20
N ASP A 71 -2.61 -13.82 -3.08
CA ASP A 71 -3.12 -13.17 -4.30
C ASP A 71 -4.01 -11.96 -3.98
N ARG A 72 -4.78 -12.03 -2.88
CA ARG A 72 -5.63 -10.91 -2.42
C ARG A 72 -4.81 -9.77 -1.85
N ILE A 73 -3.67 -10.04 -1.22
CA ILE A 73 -2.74 -9.01 -0.76
C ILE A 73 -2.21 -8.23 -1.96
N ILE A 74 -1.72 -8.94 -2.99
CA ILE A 74 -1.19 -8.31 -4.20
C ILE A 74 -2.28 -7.49 -4.88
N GLN A 75 -3.45 -8.08 -5.13
CA GLN A 75 -4.57 -7.41 -5.78
C GLN A 75 -4.95 -6.10 -5.07
N VAL A 76 -5.15 -6.14 -3.75
CA VAL A 76 -5.54 -4.93 -3.00
C VAL A 76 -4.43 -3.88 -3.04
N LEU A 77 -3.17 -4.27 -2.91
CA LEU A 77 -2.06 -3.31 -2.99
C LEU A 77 -1.92 -2.70 -4.39
N GLU A 78 -2.09 -3.47 -5.47
CA GLU A 78 -2.09 -2.95 -6.85
C GLU A 78 -3.23 -1.95 -7.08
N GLU A 79 -4.44 -2.27 -6.61
CA GLU A 79 -5.58 -1.37 -6.70
C GLU A 79 -5.32 -0.05 -5.94
N GLN A 80 -4.75 -0.12 -4.74
CA GLN A 80 -4.44 1.06 -3.93
C GLN A 80 -3.30 1.90 -4.54
N VAL A 81 -2.23 1.27 -5.04
CA VAL A 81 -1.14 1.99 -5.75
C VAL A 81 -1.66 2.65 -7.03
N THR A 82 -2.58 2.01 -7.74
CA THR A 82 -3.21 2.59 -8.93
C THR A 82 -4.01 3.86 -8.59
N ARG A 83 -4.74 3.84 -7.47
CA ARG A 83 -5.54 4.99 -7.00
C ARG A 83 -4.68 6.10 -6.41
N TYR A 84 -3.61 5.74 -5.69
CA TYR A 84 -2.74 6.66 -4.97
C TYR A 84 -1.27 6.46 -5.36
N PRO A 85 -0.89 6.77 -6.61
CA PRO A 85 0.43 6.44 -7.16
C PRO A 85 1.59 7.21 -6.53
N LYS A 86 1.30 8.25 -5.74
CA LYS A 86 2.31 9.03 -5.01
C LYS A 86 2.46 8.60 -3.54
N ASP A 87 1.68 7.62 -3.08
CA ASP A 87 1.81 7.11 -1.71
C ASP A 87 3.00 6.13 -1.62
N MET A 88 4.08 6.63 -1.04
CA MET A 88 5.32 5.89 -0.83
C MET A 88 5.11 4.63 0.03
N ALA A 89 4.19 4.68 1.00
CA ALA A 89 3.93 3.59 1.92
C ALA A 89 3.23 2.41 1.22
N LEU A 90 2.38 2.70 0.23
CA LEU A 90 1.78 1.66 -0.63
C LEU A 90 2.82 1.01 -1.54
N ARG A 91 3.67 1.80 -2.21
CA ARG A 91 4.72 1.27 -3.11
C ARG A 91 5.70 0.36 -2.37
N SER A 92 6.14 0.78 -1.19
CA SER A 92 7.03 -0.01 -0.32
C SER A 92 6.42 -1.37 0.04
N ARG A 93 5.13 -1.41 0.38
CA ARG A 93 4.41 -2.65 0.71
C ARG A 93 4.27 -3.56 -0.51
N LEU A 94 3.87 -3.02 -1.65
CA LEU A 94 3.71 -3.80 -2.88
C LEU A 94 5.05 -4.40 -3.34
N ALA A 95 6.13 -3.61 -3.28
CA ALA A 95 7.49 -4.10 -3.52
C ALA A 95 7.86 -5.26 -2.60
N ALA A 96 7.58 -5.14 -1.29
CA ALA A 96 7.90 -6.17 -0.31
C ALA A 96 7.17 -7.49 -0.59
N VAL A 97 5.88 -7.42 -0.95
CA VAL A 97 5.08 -8.61 -1.29
C VAL A 97 5.56 -9.24 -2.59
N TYR A 98 5.91 -8.46 -3.60
CA TYR A 98 6.49 -8.99 -4.83
C TYR A 98 7.84 -9.68 -4.61
N ARG A 99 8.68 -9.13 -3.74
CA ARG A 99 9.92 -9.79 -3.33
C ARG A 99 9.65 -11.12 -2.62
N GLN A 100 8.70 -11.16 -1.69
CA GLN A 100 8.34 -12.38 -0.95
C GLN A 100 7.76 -13.48 -1.85
N THR A 101 7.16 -13.10 -2.97
CA THR A 101 6.58 -14.01 -3.96
C THR A 101 7.50 -14.28 -5.15
N ASN A 102 8.80 -13.93 -5.04
CA ASN A 102 9.84 -14.10 -6.06
C ASN A 102 9.54 -13.39 -7.40
N ASN A 103 8.66 -12.40 -7.42
CA ASN A 103 8.42 -11.56 -8.58
C ASN A 103 9.37 -10.35 -8.58
N VAL A 104 10.65 -10.61 -8.87
CA VAL A 104 11.72 -9.61 -8.78
C VAL A 104 11.47 -8.41 -9.71
N SER A 105 11.03 -8.65 -10.95
CA SER A 105 10.76 -7.58 -11.92
C SER A 105 9.73 -6.58 -11.37
N ARG A 106 8.59 -7.06 -10.89
CA ARG A 106 7.57 -6.17 -10.32
C ARG A 106 8.00 -5.53 -9.01
N ALA A 107 8.80 -6.22 -8.19
CA ALA A 107 9.35 -5.62 -6.97
C ALA A 107 10.25 -4.42 -7.31
N VAL A 108 11.11 -4.56 -8.33
CA VAL A 108 11.99 -3.50 -8.81
C VAL A 108 11.20 -2.32 -9.37
N GLU A 109 10.16 -2.55 -10.18
CA GLU A 109 9.29 -1.48 -10.70
C GLU A 109 8.70 -0.61 -9.57
N GLN A 110 8.27 -1.23 -8.47
CA GLN A 110 7.71 -0.48 -7.34
C GLN A 110 8.76 0.26 -6.52
N LEU A 111 9.94 -0.34 -6.33
CA LEU A 111 11.06 0.32 -5.63
C LEU A 111 11.66 1.46 -6.44
N ASP A 112 11.72 1.32 -7.76
CA ASP A 112 12.20 2.34 -8.70
C ASP A 112 11.32 3.59 -8.60
N ALA A 113 10.01 3.43 -8.77
CA ALA A 113 9.06 4.52 -8.58
C ALA A 113 9.03 5.09 -7.16
N LEU A 114 9.32 4.28 -6.13
CA LEU A 114 9.47 4.78 -4.76
C LEU A 114 10.73 5.65 -4.62
N ALA A 115 11.86 5.24 -5.20
CA ALA A 115 13.10 6.00 -5.18
C ALA A 115 12.94 7.34 -5.90
N GLU A 116 12.25 7.36 -7.05
CA GLU A 116 11.91 8.60 -7.78
C GLU A 116 11.10 9.56 -6.90
N LEU A 117 10.02 9.09 -6.29
CA LEU A 117 9.20 9.93 -5.40
C LEU A 117 10.02 10.49 -4.22
N GLN A 118 10.94 9.68 -3.67
CA GLN A 118 11.80 10.10 -2.57
C GLN A 118 12.79 11.17 -3.01
N LEU A 119 13.42 11.03 -4.18
CA LEU A 119 14.31 12.03 -4.76
C LEU A 119 13.57 13.34 -5.05
N ASP A 120 12.39 13.27 -5.67
CA ASP A 120 11.54 14.43 -5.95
C ASP A 120 11.12 15.17 -4.67
N SER A 121 11.03 14.45 -3.55
CA SER A 121 10.68 15.00 -2.23
C SER A 121 11.90 15.43 -1.41
N GLY A 122 13.12 15.36 -1.95
CA GLY A 122 14.37 15.68 -1.24
C GLY A 122 14.79 14.66 -0.19
N LEU A 123 14.14 13.50 -0.13
CA LEU A 123 14.42 12.40 0.79
C LEU A 123 15.60 11.54 0.30
N HIS A 124 16.75 12.17 0.05
CA HIS A 124 17.90 11.52 -0.61
C HIS A 124 18.41 10.29 0.16
N ASN A 125 18.42 10.34 1.49
CA ASN A 125 18.84 9.20 2.32
C ASN A 125 17.91 8.00 2.14
N ASP A 126 16.59 8.24 2.09
CA ASP A 126 15.61 7.18 1.90
C ASP A 126 15.71 6.61 0.48
N ALA A 127 15.90 7.46 -0.52
CA ALA A 127 16.14 7.04 -1.90
C ALA A 127 17.38 6.14 -2.01
N GLN A 128 18.50 6.49 -1.35
CA GLN A 128 19.68 5.63 -1.32
C GLN A 128 19.38 4.26 -0.71
N VAL A 129 18.60 4.21 0.39
CA VAL A 129 18.19 2.94 1.01
C VAL A 129 17.34 2.12 0.04
N THR A 130 16.36 2.74 -0.63
CA THR A 130 15.51 2.09 -1.62
C THR A 130 16.33 1.55 -2.81
N ILE A 131 17.26 2.34 -3.35
CA ILE A 131 18.14 1.93 -4.46
C ILE A 131 19.05 0.77 -4.05
N ARG A 132 19.57 0.75 -2.81
CA ARG A 132 20.32 -0.41 -2.29
C ARG A 132 19.46 -1.68 -2.25
N GLN A 133 18.16 -1.56 -1.94
CA GLN A 133 17.25 -2.71 -2.02
C GLN A 133 17.10 -3.21 -3.45
N ILE A 134 16.99 -2.31 -4.44
CA ILE A 134 16.96 -2.69 -5.86
C ILE A 134 18.25 -3.43 -6.25
N VAL A 135 19.42 -2.90 -5.85
CA VAL A 135 20.72 -3.54 -6.14
C VAL A 135 20.81 -4.94 -5.52
N ALA A 136 20.31 -5.12 -4.30
CA ALA A 136 20.29 -6.42 -3.62
C ALA A 136 19.40 -7.47 -4.32
N LEU A 137 18.40 -7.03 -5.09
CA LEU A 137 17.57 -7.92 -5.91
C LEU A 137 18.26 -8.37 -7.21
N ASN A 138 19.41 -7.75 -7.55
CA ASN A 138 20.22 -8.05 -8.73
C ASN A 138 19.40 -8.14 -10.06
N PRO A 139 18.62 -7.10 -10.43
CA PRO A 139 17.93 -7.08 -11.70
C PRO A 139 18.92 -7.00 -12.88
N PRO A 140 18.50 -7.32 -14.12
CA PRO A 140 19.35 -7.25 -15.30
C PRO A 140 20.10 -5.92 -15.47
N GLN A 141 19.47 -4.80 -15.10
CA GLN A 141 20.01 -3.44 -15.16
C GLN A 141 20.67 -2.96 -13.85
N VAL A 142 21.16 -3.86 -12.99
CA VAL A 142 21.72 -3.53 -11.67
C VAL A 142 22.84 -2.47 -11.71
N ASP A 143 23.61 -2.41 -12.79
CA ASP A 143 24.73 -1.48 -12.90
C ASP A 143 24.28 -0.02 -13.05
N ASP A 144 23.06 0.23 -13.55
CA ASP A 144 22.46 1.57 -13.60
C ASP A 144 22.16 2.07 -12.18
N TYR A 145 21.57 1.21 -11.35
CA TYR A 145 21.30 1.50 -9.95
C TYR A 145 22.57 1.72 -9.13
N LYS A 146 23.63 0.94 -9.38
CA LYS A 146 24.95 1.17 -8.73
C LYS A 146 25.56 2.51 -9.15
N ARG A 147 25.39 2.93 -10.41
CA ARG A 147 25.84 4.26 -10.87
C ARG A 147 25.07 5.37 -10.19
N LEU A 148 23.74 5.28 -10.15
CA LEU A 148 22.88 6.24 -9.46
C LEU A 148 23.25 6.36 -7.97
N LEU A 149 23.45 5.23 -7.28
CA LEU A 149 23.81 5.24 -5.87
C LEU A 149 25.15 5.94 -5.60
N ARG A 150 26.15 5.78 -6.49
CA ARG A 150 27.43 6.49 -6.39
C ARG A 150 27.27 7.99 -6.56
N GLN A 151 26.42 8.42 -7.50
CA GLN A 151 26.13 9.85 -7.71
C GLN A 151 25.43 10.48 -6.52
N LEU A 152 24.51 9.75 -5.88
CA LEU A 152 23.79 10.24 -4.69
C LEU A 152 24.64 10.26 -3.42
N SER A 153 25.77 9.55 -3.39
CA SER A 153 26.64 9.42 -2.21
C SER A 153 27.86 10.34 -2.24
N GLY A 154 28.10 11.04 -3.35
CA GLY A 154 29.16 12.03 -3.52
C GLY A 154 28.61 13.45 -3.41
#